data_AF-A0A857MNQ4-F1
#
_entry.id   AF-A0A857MNQ4-F1
#
_cell.length_a   1.000
_cell.length_b   1.000
_cell.length_c   1.000
_cell.angle_alpha   90.00
_cell.angle_beta   90.00
_cell.angle_gamma   90.00
#
_symmetry.space_group_name_H-M   'P 1'
#
loop_
_entity.id
_entity.type
_entity.pdbx_description
1 polymer ?
#
loop_
_entity_poly.entity_id
_entity_poly.type
_entity_poly.pdbx_seq_one_letter_code
_entity_poly.pdbx_strand_id
1 'polypeptide(L)'
;MKRRVHIIYTPGLGDRYDPIRRACLSVWRMYGVRVTMVPMRWMSDEAYGDKRARVEEIIHKSSDEKIVLMGESAGGSMALTLYAEHVNTLVGLVTLCGKNTRSDNVSSYLYRRNPAFQDSMHRAEVVAIGLSRADRRRFVSVVPWYDPTVPVAQTLLPGCQKMTLPAVGHLFSIFAMLTIYAPLIVHRVNKL
;
A
#
# COMPACT_ATOMS: atom_id res chain seq x y z
N MET A 1 -15.52 -17.01 16.95
CA MET A 1 -15.17 -15.57 17.01
C MET A 1 -14.69 -15.11 15.63
N LYS A 2 -15.18 -13.97 15.12
CA LYS A 2 -14.71 -13.40 13.84
C LYS A 2 -13.30 -12.83 14.08
N ARG A 3 -12.27 -13.36 13.42
CA ARG A 3 -10.91 -12.80 13.52
C ARG A 3 -10.94 -11.33 13.10
N ARG A 4 -10.37 -10.45 13.94
CA ARG A 4 -10.25 -9.02 13.66
C ARG A 4 -9.35 -8.82 12.45
N VAL A 5 -9.68 -7.85 11.60
CA VAL A 5 -8.84 -7.49 10.45
C VAL A 5 -7.77 -6.50 10.89
N HIS A 6 -6.52 -6.81 10.56
CA HIS A 6 -5.35 -5.97 10.77
C HIS A 6 -4.84 -5.44 9.45
N ILE A 7 -4.89 -4.13 9.28
CA ILE A 7 -4.30 -3.45 8.15
C ILE A 7 -2.88 -3.03 8.54
N ILE A 8 -1.90 -3.53 7.81
CA ILE A 8 -0.51 -3.05 7.91
C ILE A 8 -0.31 -2.03 6.80
N TYR A 9 -0.18 -0.76 7.18
CA TYR A 9 -0.10 0.36 6.25
C TYR A 9 1.35 0.76 6.02
N THR A 10 1.75 0.83 4.76
CA THR A 10 3.07 1.29 4.29
C THR A 10 2.90 2.64 3.57
N PRO A 11 3.38 3.75 4.16
CA PRO A 11 3.22 5.08 3.59
C PRO A 11 4.08 5.29 2.33
N GLY A 12 3.65 6.25 1.52
CA GLY A 12 4.40 6.76 0.38
C GLY A 12 5.53 7.69 0.79
N LEU A 13 6.17 8.30 -0.21
CA LEU A 13 7.18 9.34 0.00
C LEU A 13 6.61 10.51 0.83
N GLY A 14 7.51 11.28 1.45
CA GLY A 14 7.15 12.41 2.30
C GLY A 14 6.92 11.99 3.74
N ASP A 15 7.97 11.48 4.39
CA ASP A 15 7.95 11.01 5.80
C ASP A 15 7.45 12.09 6.78
N ARG A 16 7.58 13.37 6.42
CA ARG A 16 7.03 14.51 7.19
C ARG A 16 5.51 14.46 7.38
N TYR A 17 4.78 13.73 6.53
CA TYR A 17 3.32 13.56 6.64
C TYR A 17 2.93 12.34 7.51
N ASP A 18 3.89 11.58 8.02
CA ASP A 18 3.61 10.42 8.86
C ASP A 18 2.80 10.73 10.13
N PRO A 19 3.00 11.86 10.84
CA PRO A 19 2.15 12.22 11.97
C PRO A 19 0.67 12.37 11.58
N ILE A 20 0.38 13.06 10.47
CA ILE A 20 -1.00 13.25 10.02
C ILE A 20 -1.61 11.94 9.50
N ARG A 21 -0.83 11.12 8.77
CA ARG A 21 -1.26 9.77 8.36
C ARG A 21 -1.63 8.92 9.59
N ARG A 22 -0.79 8.90 10.64
CA ARG A 22 -1.08 8.20 11.89
C ARG A 22 -2.36 8.68 12.56
N ALA A 23 -2.54 10.01 12.63
CA ALA A 23 -3.76 10.58 13.20
C ALA A 23 -5.01 10.11 12.44
N CYS A 24 -5.03 10.21 11.12
CA CYS A 24 -6.15 9.74 10.30
C CYS A 24 -6.40 8.22 10.45
N LEU A 25 -5.35 7.40 10.38
CA LEU A 25 -5.47 5.94 10.51
C LEU A 25 -5.94 5.51 11.91
N SER A 26 -5.63 6.27 12.96
CA SER A 26 -6.09 5.95 14.32
C SER A 26 -7.62 5.95 14.46
N VAL A 27 -8.30 6.77 13.66
CA VAL A 27 -9.77 6.87 13.60
C VAL A 27 -10.39 5.57 13.09
N TRP A 28 -9.67 4.82 12.25
CA TRP A 28 -10.19 3.61 11.61
C TRP A 28 -10.51 2.49 12.60
N ARG A 29 -9.96 2.55 13.82
CA ARG A 29 -10.35 1.65 14.92
C ARG A 29 -11.84 1.69 15.22
N MET A 30 -12.49 2.84 15.00
CA MET A 30 -13.93 3.01 15.19
C MET A 30 -14.76 2.28 14.14
N TYR A 31 -14.14 1.91 13.00
CA TYR A 31 -14.75 1.10 11.96
C TYR A 31 -14.45 -0.40 12.10
N GLY A 32 -13.90 -0.83 13.24
CA GLY A 32 -13.74 -2.24 13.60
C GLY A 32 -12.44 -2.91 13.11
N VAL A 33 -11.50 -2.15 12.56
CA VAL A 33 -10.18 -2.67 12.14
C VAL A 33 -9.08 -2.29 13.13
N ARG A 34 -7.97 -3.03 13.11
CA ARG A 34 -6.70 -2.57 13.68
C ARG A 34 -5.85 -2.04 12.53
N VAL A 35 -5.17 -0.91 12.72
CA VAL A 35 -4.21 -0.40 11.74
C VAL A 35 -2.87 -0.21 12.40
N THR A 36 -1.82 -0.75 11.79
CA THR A 36 -0.42 -0.46 12.16
C THR A 36 0.26 0.20 10.98
N MET A 37 0.63 1.47 11.13
CA MET A 37 1.45 2.16 10.15
C MET A 37 2.93 1.84 10.41
N VAL A 38 3.61 1.29 9.40
CA VAL A 38 5.05 1.04 9.45
C VAL A 38 5.74 2.19 8.73
N PRO A 39 6.44 3.10 9.43
CA PRO A 39 7.11 4.23 8.78
C PRO A 39 8.22 3.71 7.87
N MET A 40 8.22 4.13 6.61
CA MET A 40 9.20 3.68 5.63
C MET A 40 10.49 4.50 5.70
N ARG A 41 10.45 5.76 6.15
CA ARG A 41 11.63 6.64 6.22
C ARG A 41 12.34 6.72 4.86
N TRP A 42 11.60 6.97 3.78
CA TRP A 42 12.12 6.82 2.42
C TRP A 42 13.35 7.70 2.13
N MET A 43 13.46 8.85 2.80
CA MET A 43 14.59 9.77 2.64
C MET A 43 15.79 9.45 3.54
N SER A 44 15.76 8.36 4.31
CA SER A 44 16.89 7.92 5.12
C SER A 44 17.93 7.16 4.29
N ASP A 45 19.06 6.87 4.92
CA ASP A 45 20.11 5.96 4.45
C ASP A 45 19.81 4.47 4.68
N GLU A 46 18.81 4.12 5.50
CA GLU A 46 18.39 2.72 5.70
C GLU A 46 18.18 1.97 4.37
N ALA A 47 18.68 0.74 4.29
CA ALA A 47 18.55 -0.09 3.10
C ALA A 47 17.11 -0.58 2.90
N TYR A 48 16.78 -0.98 1.67
CA TYR A 48 15.48 -1.61 1.37
C TYR A 48 15.19 -2.81 2.28
N GLY A 49 16.19 -3.66 2.53
CA GLY A 49 16.08 -4.84 3.39
C GLY A 49 15.61 -4.51 4.80
N ASP A 50 16.15 -3.46 5.41
CA ASP A 50 15.78 -3.04 6.78
C ASP A 50 14.35 -2.52 6.84
N LYS A 51 13.94 -1.75 5.83
CA LYS A 51 12.57 -1.23 5.71
C LYS A 51 11.56 -2.36 5.51
N ARG A 52 11.91 -3.33 4.68
CA ARG A 52 11.12 -4.54 4.41
C ARG A 52 10.99 -5.40 5.68
N ALA A 53 12.10 -5.70 6.35
CA ALA A 53 12.13 -6.51 7.57
C ALA A 53 11.23 -5.92 8.67
N ARG A 54 11.16 -4.59 8.77
CA ARG A 54 10.24 -3.90 9.69
C ARG A 54 8.77 -4.20 9.41
N VAL A 55 8.37 -4.35 8.15
CA VAL A 55 7.00 -4.72 7.79
C VAL A 55 6.76 -6.21 8.06
N GLU A 56 7.71 -7.06 7.69
CA GLU A 56 7.67 -8.52 7.93
C GLU A 56 7.54 -8.85 9.41
N GLU A 57 8.26 -8.13 10.27
CA GLU A 57 8.16 -8.28 11.72
C GLU A 57 6.72 -8.07 12.21
N ILE A 58 6.00 -7.10 11.65
CA ILE A 58 4.58 -6.88 11.99
C ILE A 58 3.70 -7.99 11.42
N ILE A 59 3.95 -8.47 10.20
CA ILE A 59 3.24 -9.62 9.63
C ILE A 59 3.38 -10.85 10.54
N HIS A 60 4.60 -11.15 10.98
CA HIS A 60 4.90 -12.29 11.86
C HIS A 60 4.25 -12.15 13.24
N LYS A 61 4.30 -10.96 13.84
CA LYS A 61 3.67 -10.69 15.14
C LYS A 61 2.13 -10.75 15.11
N SER A 62 1.52 -10.72 13.93
CA SER A 62 0.06 -10.72 13.74
C SER A 62 -0.47 -12.03 13.12
N SER A 63 0.27 -13.14 13.25
CA SER A 63 -0.03 -14.42 12.58
C SER A 63 -1.41 -15.03 12.88
N ASP A 64 -2.07 -14.63 13.96
CA ASP A 64 -3.41 -15.07 14.37
C ASP A 64 -4.54 -14.17 13.83
N GLU A 65 -4.20 -13.02 13.24
CA GLU A 65 -5.15 -12.03 12.69
C GLU A 65 -5.44 -12.26 11.20
N LYS A 66 -6.46 -11.58 10.66
CA LYS A 66 -6.66 -11.47 9.21
C LYS A 66 -5.88 -10.27 8.70
N ILE A 67 -4.72 -10.50 8.08
CA ILE A 67 -3.80 -9.43 7.70
C ILE A 67 -4.05 -8.95 6.27
N VAL A 68 -4.22 -7.65 6.11
CA VAL A 68 -4.30 -6.96 4.82
C VAL A 68 -3.14 -5.99 4.72
N LEU A 69 -2.31 -6.11 3.68
CA LEU A 69 -1.31 -5.09 3.41
C LEU A 69 -1.96 -3.91 2.69
N MET A 70 -1.63 -2.69 3.12
CA MET A 70 -2.03 -1.47 2.45
C MET A 70 -0.80 -0.65 2.08
N GLY A 71 -0.64 -0.30 0.80
CA GLY A 71 0.45 0.54 0.32
C GLY A 71 -0.05 1.83 -0.31
N GLU A 72 0.43 2.97 0.17
CA GLU A 72 0.08 4.28 -0.39
C GLU A 72 1.21 4.81 -1.27
N SER A 73 0.88 5.28 -2.48
CA SER A 73 1.86 5.88 -3.39
C SER A 73 3.10 4.97 -3.55
N ALA A 74 4.30 5.45 -3.22
CA ALA A 74 5.52 4.64 -3.21
C ALA A 74 5.46 3.37 -2.34
N GLY A 75 4.72 3.40 -1.22
CA GLY A 75 4.46 2.24 -0.36
C GLY A 75 3.69 1.12 -1.08
N GLY A 76 2.99 1.43 -2.18
CA GLY A 76 2.37 0.43 -3.06
C GLY A 76 3.37 -0.62 -3.55
N SER A 77 4.59 -0.21 -3.94
CA SER A 77 5.64 -1.13 -4.40
C SER A 77 6.13 -2.08 -3.29
N MET A 78 6.29 -1.55 -2.07
CA MET A 78 6.69 -2.34 -0.90
C MET A 78 5.60 -3.34 -0.53
N ALA A 79 4.35 -2.87 -0.43
CA ALA A 79 3.20 -3.70 -0.11
C ALA A 79 2.95 -4.79 -1.16
N LEU A 80 3.13 -4.49 -2.45
CA LEU A 80 2.98 -5.47 -3.53
C LEU A 80 4.04 -6.57 -3.45
N THR A 81 5.30 -6.20 -3.20
CA THR A 81 6.40 -7.16 -3.04
C THR A 81 6.13 -8.10 -1.89
N LEU A 82 5.84 -7.57 -0.71
CA LEU A 82 5.53 -8.36 0.49
C LEU A 82 4.24 -9.17 0.32
N TYR A 83 3.26 -8.66 -0.40
CA TYR A 83 2.04 -9.41 -0.69
C TYR A 83 2.33 -10.68 -1.50
N ALA A 84 3.15 -10.57 -2.54
CA ALA A 84 3.52 -11.70 -3.37
C ALA A 84 4.33 -12.74 -2.58
N GLU A 85 5.23 -12.30 -1.70
CA GLU A 85 6.09 -13.17 -0.89
C GLU A 85 5.31 -13.88 0.25
N HIS A 86 4.24 -13.26 0.75
CA HIS A 86 3.44 -13.77 1.87
C HIS A 86 1.99 -14.09 1.48
N VAL A 87 1.77 -14.49 0.23
CA VAL A 87 0.45 -14.66 -0.39
C VAL A 87 -0.46 -15.68 0.32
N ASN A 88 0.15 -16.64 1.03
CA ASN A 88 -0.54 -17.67 1.83
C ASN A 88 -0.89 -17.20 3.26
N THR A 89 -0.25 -16.14 3.74
CA THR A 89 -0.48 -15.58 5.08
C THR A 89 -1.43 -14.39 5.04
N LEU A 90 -1.33 -13.57 3.99
CA LEU A 90 -2.09 -12.33 3.84
C LEU A 90 -3.43 -12.60 3.15
N VAL A 91 -4.52 -12.02 3.66
CA VAL A 91 -5.84 -12.19 3.05
C VAL A 91 -5.98 -11.36 1.78
N GLY A 92 -5.26 -10.24 1.66
CA GLY A 92 -5.23 -9.45 0.43
C GLY A 92 -4.31 -8.23 0.50
N LEU A 93 -4.31 -7.50 -0.61
CA LEU A 93 -3.53 -6.28 -0.81
C LEU A 93 -4.46 -5.13 -1.20
N VAL A 94 -4.24 -3.97 -0.60
CA VAL A 94 -4.84 -2.70 -1.02
C VAL A 94 -3.73 -1.74 -1.40
N THR A 95 -3.87 -1.03 -2.52
CA THR A 95 -2.98 0.10 -2.80
C THR A 95 -3.77 1.37 -3.00
N LEU A 96 -3.34 2.47 -2.39
CA LEU A 96 -3.95 3.80 -2.50
C LEU A 96 -3.07 4.70 -3.35
N CYS A 97 -3.53 5.02 -4.56
CA CYS A 97 -2.75 5.75 -5.57
C CYS A 97 -1.34 5.13 -5.76
N GLY A 98 -1.26 3.79 -5.67
CA GLY A 98 0.00 3.06 -5.51
C GLY A 98 0.87 3.06 -6.77
N LYS A 99 2.15 3.34 -6.61
CA LYS A 99 3.14 3.13 -7.67
C LYS A 99 3.54 1.65 -7.66
N ASN A 100 2.79 0.85 -8.41
CA ASN A 100 2.86 -0.62 -8.36
C ASN A 100 3.68 -1.23 -9.50
N THR A 101 3.82 -0.49 -10.60
CA THR A 101 4.52 -0.92 -11.82
C THR A 101 5.21 0.28 -12.49
N ARG A 102 5.93 0.03 -13.59
CA ARG A 102 6.59 1.06 -14.42
C ARG A 102 7.66 1.82 -13.65
N SER A 103 8.62 1.08 -13.10
CA SER A 103 9.81 1.61 -12.43
C SER A 103 10.58 2.56 -13.35
N ASP A 104 10.60 2.25 -14.65
CA ASP A 104 11.18 3.05 -15.73
C ASP A 104 10.61 4.48 -15.83
N ASN A 105 9.40 4.71 -15.34
CA ASN A 105 8.73 6.01 -15.38
C ASN A 105 8.80 6.78 -14.04
N VAL A 106 9.73 6.43 -13.16
CA VAL A 106 10.04 7.25 -11.99
C VAL A 106 11.26 8.11 -12.31
N SER A 107 11.22 9.40 -11.95
CA SER A 107 12.32 10.29 -12.26
C SER A 107 13.61 9.86 -11.55
N SER A 108 14.75 9.94 -12.24
CA SER A 108 16.05 9.59 -11.65
C SER A 108 16.39 10.46 -10.43
N TYR A 109 15.85 11.68 -10.37
CA TYR A 109 15.98 12.55 -9.19
C TYR A 109 15.33 11.92 -7.94
N LEU A 110 14.12 11.35 -8.08
CA LEU A 110 13.44 10.69 -6.96
C LEU A 110 14.20 9.45 -6.50
N TYR A 111 14.72 8.65 -7.43
CA TYR A 111 15.52 7.47 -7.09
C TYR A 111 16.84 7.82 -6.40
N ARG A 112 17.58 8.83 -6.88
CA ARG A 112 18.81 9.27 -6.19
C ARG A 112 18.56 9.73 -4.76
N ARG A 113 17.40 10.34 -4.49
CA ARG A 113 17.02 10.79 -3.14
C ARG A 113 16.42 9.70 -2.26
N ASN A 114 15.95 8.61 -2.85
CA ASN A 114 15.25 7.52 -2.15
C ASN A 114 15.70 6.18 -2.77
N PRO A 115 16.95 5.75 -2.58
CA PRO A 115 17.49 4.56 -3.24
C PRO A 115 16.70 3.30 -2.91
N ALA A 116 16.28 3.14 -1.65
CA ALA A 116 15.43 2.01 -1.25
C ALA A 116 14.06 1.98 -1.97
N PHE A 117 13.55 3.13 -2.45
CA PHE A 117 12.34 3.15 -3.27
C PHE A 117 12.60 2.62 -4.68
N GLN A 118 13.78 2.85 -5.25
CA GLN A 118 14.17 2.24 -6.52
C GLN A 118 14.19 0.72 -6.42
N ASP A 119 14.83 0.18 -5.40
CA ASP A 119 14.86 -1.27 -5.14
C ASP A 119 13.46 -1.84 -4.98
N SER A 120 12.62 -1.15 -4.21
CA SER A 120 11.22 -1.51 -4.00
C SER A 120 10.45 -1.57 -5.32
N MET A 121 10.65 -0.60 -6.22
CA MET A 121 10.00 -0.57 -7.53
C MET A 121 10.46 -1.69 -8.47
N HIS A 122 11.76 -1.97 -8.55
CA HIS A 122 12.27 -3.06 -9.38
C HIS A 122 11.73 -4.41 -8.91
N ARG A 123 11.69 -4.65 -7.59
CA ARG A 123 11.12 -5.87 -7.02
C ARG A 123 9.62 -5.99 -7.28
N ALA A 124 8.88 -4.90 -7.12
CA ALA A 124 7.46 -4.86 -7.40
C ALA A 124 7.14 -5.27 -8.84
N GLU A 125 7.92 -4.83 -9.82
CA GLU A 125 7.75 -5.23 -11.22
C GLU A 125 7.97 -6.73 -11.45
N VAL A 126 9.03 -7.29 -10.84
CA VAL A 126 9.33 -8.71 -10.95
C VAL A 126 8.20 -9.55 -10.35
N VAL A 127 7.74 -9.22 -9.13
CA VAL A 127 6.68 -10.01 -8.49
C VAL A 127 5.31 -9.81 -9.14
N ALA A 128 5.04 -8.64 -9.73
CA ALA A 128 3.78 -8.37 -10.41
C ALA A 128 3.51 -9.36 -11.54
N ILE A 129 4.57 -9.76 -12.27
CA ILE A 129 4.49 -10.74 -13.35
C ILE A 129 4.11 -12.12 -12.80
N GLY A 130 4.69 -12.52 -11.68
CA GLY A 130 4.51 -13.84 -11.07
C GLY A 130 3.17 -14.07 -10.33
N LEU A 131 2.43 -13.01 -9.99
CA LEU A 131 1.15 -13.14 -9.27
C LEU A 131 0.10 -13.90 -10.08
N SER A 132 -0.45 -14.97 -9.49
CA SER A 132 -1.51 -15.77 -10.10
C SER A 132 -2.81 -14.97 -10.27
N ARG A 133 -3.71 -15.44 -11.14
CA ARG A 133 -5.04 -14.84 -11.30
C ARG A 133 -5.84 -14.85 -9.98
N ALA A 134 -5.65 -15.86 -9.13
CA ALA A 134 -6.32 -15.94 -7.83
C ALA A 134 -5.81 -14.85 -6.87
N ASP A 135 -4.51 -14.61 -6.86
CA ASP A 135 -3.89 -13.62 -5.97
C ASP A 135 -4.19 -12.19 -6.43
N ARG A 136 -4.21 -11.94 -7.74
CA ARG A 136 -4.61 -10.64 -8.28
C ARG A 136 -6.07 -10.31 -7.94
N ARG A 137 -6.96 -11.29 -7.85
CA ARG A 137 -8.34 -11.03 -7.38
C ARG A 137 -8.42 -10.56 -5.93
N ARG A 138 -7.43 -10.83 -5.08
CA ARG A 138 -7.37 -10.33 -3.69
C ARG A 138 -6.63 -9.00 -3.58
N PHE A 139 -6.21 -8.42 -4.70
CA PHE A 139 -5.62 -7.10 -4.79
C PHE A 139 -6.67 -6.07 -5.22
N VAL A 140 -6.93 -5.09 -4.36
CA VAL A 140 -7.73 -3.89 -4.65
C VAL A 140 -6.81 -2.67 -4.88
N SER A 141 -6.83 -2.12 -6.09
CA SER A 141 -6.19 -0.84 -6.38
C SER A 141 -7.21 0.29 -6.29
N VAL A 142 -7.00 1.17 -5.31
CA VAL A 142 -7.78 2.38 -5.06
C VAL A 142 -7.15 3.53 -5.84
N VAL A 143 -7.92 4.12 -6.74
CA VAL A 143 -7.45 5.13 -7.69
C VAL A 143 -8.40 6.31 -7.74
N PRO A 144 -7.92 7.54 -7.98
CA PRO A 144 -8.78 8.67 -8.28
C PRO A 144 -9.30 8.63 -9.72
N TRP A 145 -10.15 9.58 -10.10
CA TRP A 145 -10.49 9.78 -11.51
C TRP A 145 -9.29 10.23 -12.31
N TYR A 146 -8.45 11.08 -11.73
CA TYR A 146 -7.23 11.56 -12.35
C TYR A 146 -6.13 11.77 -11.31
N ASP A 147 -4.93 11.33 -11.65
CA ASP A 147 -3.73 11.46 -10.83
C ASP A 147 -2.57 11.94 -11.72
N PRO A 148 -2.08 13.17 -11.54
CA PRO A 148 -0.96 13.71 -12.31
C PRO A 148 0.40 13.18 -11.84
N THR A 149 0.49 12.55 -10.66
CA THR A 149 1.73 12.06 -10.06
C THR A 149 1.95 10.59 -10.35
N VAL A 150 0.91 9.78 -10.17
CA VAL A 150 0.94 8.34 -10.46
C VAL A 150 -0.23 8.03 -11.39
N PRO A 151 -0.02 8.03 -12.72
CA PRO A 151 -1.09 7.78 -13.66
C PRO A 151 -1.85 6.49 -13.33
N VAL A 152 -3.18 6.53 -13.37
CA VAL A 152 -4.06 5.41 -12.94
C VAL A 152 -3.65 4.09 -13.58
N ALA A 153 -3.28 4.08 -14.86
CA ALA A 153 -2.82 2.88 -15.56
C ALA A 153 -1.63 2.18 -14.89
N GLN A 154 -0.75 2.91 -14.20
CA GLN A 154 0.45 2.39 -13.55
C GLN A 154 0.18 1.82 -12.14
N THR A 155 -0.99 2.14 -11.59
CA THR A 155 -1.47 1.60 -10.31
C THR A 155 -2.17 0.25 -10.48
N LEU A 156 -2.56 -0.11 -11.71
CA LEU A 156 -3.40 -1.28 -11.98
C LEU A 156 -2.53 -2.45 -12.48
N LEU A 157 -2.85 -3.65 -11.99
CA LEU A 157 -2.36 -4.90 -12.55
C LEU A 157 -3.51 -5.60 -13.29
N PRO A 158 -3.24 -6.28 -14.42
CA PRO A 158 -4.29 -7.03 -15.11
C PRO A 158 -4.94 -8.06 -14.19
N GLY A 159 -6.28 -7.99 -14.05
CA GLY A 159 -7.04 -8.89 -13.17
C GLY A 159 -7.14 -8.47 -11.70
N CYS A 160 -6.53 -7.35 -11.30
CA CYS A 160 -6.79 -6.76 -9.99
C CYS A 160 -8.18 -6.10 -9.93
N GLN A 161 -8.71 -5.96 -8.72
CA GLN A 161 -9.95 -5.24 -8.48
C GLN A 161 -9.65 -3.73 -8.45
N LYS A 162 -10.45 -2.93 -9.16
CA LYS A 162 -10.34 -1.47 -9.15
C LYS A 162 -11.41 -0.86 -8.25
N MET A 163 -11.03 0.11 -7.44
CA MET A 163 -11.94 0.96 -6.68
C MET A 163 -11.64 2.42 -7.03
N THR A 164 -12.62 3.12 -7.60
CA THR A 164 -12.43 4.51 -8.02
C THR A 164 -12.97 5.47 -6.96
N LEU A 165 -12.18 6.46 -6.60
CA LEU A 165 -12.57 7.60 -5.76
C LEU A 165 -13.02 8.76 -6.65
N PRO A 166 -14.13 9.44 -6.32
CA PRO A 166 -14.57 10.65 -7.02
C PRO A 166 -13.71 11.85 -6.59
N ALA A 167 -12.43 11.79 -6.89
CA ALA A 167 -11.42 12.75 -6.50
C ALA A 167 -10.43 12.97 -7.66
N VAL A 168 -9.81 14.15 -7.67
CA VAL A 168 -8.80 14.56 -8.65
C VAL A 168 -7.54 14.98 -7.90
N GLY A 169 -6.39 14.48 -8.34
CA GLY A 169 -5.09 14.81 -7.76
C GLY A 169 -4.63 13.80 -6.70
N HIS A 170 -3.32 13.60 -6.64
CA HIS A 170 -2.68 12.56 -5.83
C HIS A 170 -2.91 12.74 -4.32
N LEU A 171 -2.41 13.84 -3.76
CA LEU A 171 -2.45 14.09 -2.32
C LEU A 171 -3.88 14.24 -1.82
N PHE A 172 -4.74 14.96 -2.55
CA PHE A 172 -6.14 15.11 -2.19
C PHE A 172 -6.86 13.76 -2.09
N SER A 173 -6.64 12.87 -3.06
CA SER A 173 -7.25 11.54 -3.07
C SER A 173 -6.75 10.65 -1.93
N ILE A 174 -5.45 10.75 -1.59
CA ILE A 174 -4.89 10.06 -0.43
C ILE A 174 -5.58 10.55 0.86
N PHE A 175 -5.60 11.85 1.10
CA PHE A 175 -6.22 12.41 2.31
C PHE A 175 -7.72 12.12 2.39
N ALA A 176 -8.45 12.24 1.28
CA ALA A 176 -9.86 11.90 1.21
C ALA A 176 -10.09 10.42 1.56
N MET A 177 -9.24 9.50 1.11
CA MET A 177 -9.34 8.10 1.49
C MET A 177 -9.03 7.84 2.96
N LEU A 178 -7.99 8.47 3.49
CA LEU A 178 -7.61 8.31 4.90
C LEU A 178 -8.65 8.86 5.88
N THR A 179 -9.54 9.75 5.42
CA THR A 179 -10.53 10.44 6.25
C THR A 179 -11.97 10.11 5.84
N ILE A 180 -12.49 10.79 4.82
CA ILE A 180 -13.89 10.76 4.38
C ILE A 180 -14.31 9.36 3.91
N TYR A 181 -13.46 8.70 3.11
CA TYR A 181 -13.76 7.38 2.54
C TYR A 181 -13.23 6.20 3.36
N ALA A 182 -12.73 6.45 4.58
CA ALA A 182 -12.25 5.42 5.48
C ALA A 182 -13.28 4.29 5.74
N PRO A 183 -14.58 4.56 5.99
CA PRO A 183 -15.58 3.50 6.17
C PRO A 183 -15.72 2.60 4.94
N LEU A 184 -15.61 3.20 3.74
CA LEU A 184 -15.79 2.50 2.47
C LEU A 184 -14.66 1.48 2.23
N ILE A 185 -13.41 1.89 2.46
CA ILE A 185 -12.28 0.98 2.31
C ILE A 185 -12.24 -0.08 3.40
N VAL A 186 -12.61 0.26 4.64
CA VAL A 186 -12.73 -0.72 5.72
C VAL A 186 -13.80 -1.78 5.41
N HIS A 187 -14.96 -1.37 4.90
CA HIS A 187 -15.99 -2.30 4.45
C HIS A 187 -15.49 -3.22 3.33
N ARG A 188 -14.73 -2.66 2.39
CA ARG A 188 -14.14 -3.42 1.29
C ARG A 188 -13.12 -4.45 1.78
N VAL A 189 -12.24 -4.04 2.68
CA VAL A 189 -11.20 -4.87 3.29
C VAL A 189 -11.81 -6.03 4.09
N ASN A 190 -12.93 -5.82 4.79
CA ASN A 190 -13.65 -6.87 5.51
C ASN A 190 -14.29 -7.95 4.60
N LYS A 191 -14.34 -7.71 3.27
CA LYS A 191 -14.89 -8.64 2.27
C LYS A 191 -13.81 -9.37 1.45
N LEU A 192 -12.53 -9.12 1.72
CA LEU A 192 -11.42 -9.91 1.17
C LEU A 192 -11.35 -11.26 1.89
#